data_AF-A0A2U4CF67-F1
#
_entry.id   AF-A0A2U4CF67-F1
#
_cell.length_a   1.000
_cell.length_b   1.000
_cell.length_c   1.000
_cell.angle_alpha   90.00
_cell.angle_beta   90.00
_cell.angle_gamma   90.00
#
_symmetry.space_group_name_H-M   'P 1'
#
loop_
_entity.id
_entity.type
_entity.pdbx_description
1 polymer ?
#
loop_
_entity_poly.entity_id
_entity_poly.type
_entity_poly.pdbx_seq_one_letter_code
_entity_poly.pdbx_strand_id
1 'polypeptide(L)'
;MPTVVVMDVSLSMTRPVSIEGSEEYQRKHLAAHGLTMLFEHMATNYKLEFTALVVFSSLWELMVPFTRDYNTLQEALSNMDDYDKTCLESALVGVCNIVQQEWGGAIPCQLQSTDSLDCLERLIDLNNGEGQIFTIDGPLCLKNVQSMFGKLIDLAYTPFHAVLKCGHLTADVQVFPRPEPFIVDEEIDPIPKVINTDLEIVGFIDIADISSPPVLSRHLVLPIALNKEGDEVGTGITDDNEDENSANQIAGKIPNFCVLLHGSLKVEGMVAIVQLGPEWHGMLYSQADSKKKSNLMMSLFEPGPEPLPWLGKMAQLGPISDAKENPYGEDDNKSPFPLQPKNKRSYAQNVTVWIKPSGLQTDVQKILRNARKLPEKTQTFYKELNRLRKAALAFGFLDLLKGVADMLERECTLLPDTAHPDAAFQLTHAAQQLKLASTGTSEYAGYDHNITPLQTDFSGSSAERM
;
A
#
# COMPACT_ATOMS: atom_id res chain seq x y z
N MET A 1 4.87 -0.32 -13.86
CA MET A 1 4.95 0.66 -14.94
C MET A 1 4.54 -0.07 -16.20
N PRO A 2 3.63 0.51 -16.99
CA PRO A 2 3.42 0.08 -18.37
C PRO A 2 3.94 1.18 -19.32
N THR A 3 4.18 0.78 -20.57
CA THR A 3 4.62 1.68 -21.64
C THR A 3 3.50 1.90 -22.63
N VAL A 4 3.26 3.16 -23.03
CA VAL A 4 2.36 3.47 -24.15
C VAL A 4 3.17 4.15 -25.24
N VAL A 5 3.35 3.44 -26.36
CA VAL A 5 3.96 4.00 -27.56
C VAL A 5 2.89 4.77 -28.33
N VAL A 6 3.14 6.06 -28.59
CA VAL A 6 2.25 6.92 -29.38
C VAL A 6 2.97 7.29 -30.67
N MET A 7 2.55 6.68 -31.78
CA MET A 7 3.23 6.79 -33.06
C MET A 7 2.48 7.69 -34.03
N ASP A 8 3.17 8.69 -34.59
CA ASP A 8 2.64 9.57 -35.63
C ASP A 8 2.61 8.83 -36.98
N VAL A 9 1.42 8.77 -37.59
CA VAL A 9 1.16 8.17 -38.91
C VAL A 9 0.62 9.19 -39.91
N SER A 10 0.83 10.49 -39.65
CA SER A 10 0.43 11.59 -40.53
C SER A 10 1.23 11.62 -41.84
N LEU A 11 0.71 12.34 -42.83
CA LEU A 11 1.33 12.47 -44.15
C LEU A 11 2.76 13.01 -44.07
N SER A 12 3.07 13.79 -43.03
CA SER A 12 4.39 14.38 -42.82
C SER A 12 5.48 13.31 -42.55
N MET A 13 5.09 12.12 -42.08
CA MET A 13 5.98 10.99 -41.80
C MET A 13 6.38 10.21 -43.06
N THR A 14 5.71 10.46 -44.20
CA THR A 14 6.04 9.88 -45.52
C THR A 14 7.17 10.63 -46.22
N ARG A 15 7.64 11.76 -45.66
CA ARG A 15 8.76 12.53 -46.22
C ARG A 15 10.04 11.68 -46.26
N PRO A 16 10.87 11.80 -47.32
CA PRO A 16 12.17 11.14 -47.36
C PRO A 16 13.07 11.65 -46.23
N VAL A 17 13.90 10.75 -45.70
CA VAL A 17 14.87 11.04 -44.65
C VAL A 17 16.00 11.93 -45.15
N SER A 18 16.52 11.62 -46.34
CA SER A 18 17.54 12.39 -47.02
C SER A 18 17.04 12.84 -48.38
N ILE A 19 17.11 14.15 -48.64
CA ILE A 19 16.79 14.74 -49.95
C ILE A 19 17.91 14.42 -50.96
N GLU A 20 19.12 14.10 -50.47
CA GLU A 20 20.32 13.83 -51.26
C GLU A 20 20.46 12.35 -51.66
N GLY A 21 19.50 11.48 -51.29
CA GLY A 21 19.42 10.09 -51.76
C GLY A 21 20.37 9.11 -51.05
N SER A 22 20.87 9.46 -49.86
CA SER A 22 21.79 8.60 -49.10
C SER A 22 21.13 7.37 -48.45
N GLU A 23 19.82 7.39 -48.23
CA GLU A 23 19.02 6.26 -47.72
C GLU A 23 17.61 6.27 -48.35
N GLU A 24 17.07 5.10 -48.73
CA GLU A 24 15.71 4.97 -49.34
C GLU A 24 14.57 5.02 -48.31
N TYR A 25 14.86 5.42 -47.07
CA TYR A 25 13.87 5.45 -46.00
C TYR A 25 13.05 6.76 -45.99
N GLN A 26 11.76 6.60 -45.67
CA GLN A 26 10.91 7.69 -45.17
C GLN A 26 10.97 7.76 -43.65
N ARG A 27 10.58 8.90 -43.05
CA ARG A 27 10.63 9.09 -41.59
C ARG A 27 9.89 8.00 -40.80
N LYS A 28 8.72 7.55 -41.30
CA LYS A 28 7.96 6.44 -40.70
C LYS A 28 8.76 5.14 -40.59
N HIS A 29 9.59 4.85 -41.59
CA HIS A 29 10.42 3.63 -41.61
C HIS A 29 11.51 3.69 -40.54
N LEU A 30 12.15 4.85 -40.36
CA LEU A 30 13.11 5.02 -39.27
C LEU A 30 12.47 4.94 -37.89
N ALA A 31 11.29 5.53 -37.71
CA ALA A 31 10.54 5.42 -36.47
C ALA A 31 10.17 3.94 -36.17
N ALA A 32 9.71 3.20 -37.17
CA ALA A 32 9.44 1.76 -37.05
C ALA A 32 10.70 0.95 -36.69
N HIS A 33 11.85 1.25 -37.30
CA HIS A 33 13.13 0.61 -36.97
C HIS A 33 13.57 0.91 -35.53
N GLY A 34 13.41 2.15 -35.07
CA GLY A 34 13.71 2.52 -33.68
C GLY A 34 12.82 1.81 -32.67
N LEU A 35 11.51 1.74 -32.94
CA LEU A 35 10.56 1.01 -32.10
C LEU A 35 10.78 -0.51 -32.14
N THR A 36 11.21 -1.05 -33.27
CA THR A 36 11.61 -2.46 -33.37
C THR A 36 12.79 -2.76 -32.46
N MET A 37 13.84 -1.92 -32.47
CA MET A 37 14.97 -2.05 -31.55
C MET A 37 14.52 -1.99 -30.08
N LEU A 38 13.58 -1.09 -29.75
CA LEU A 38 13.01 -1.01 -28.40
C LEU A 38 12.25 -2.29 -28.02
N PHE A 39 11.37 -2.79 -28.90
CA PHE A 39 10.59 -3.99 -28.66
C PHE A 39 11.44 -5.25 -28.56
N GLU A 40 12.49 -5.37 -29.37
CA GLU A 40 13.49 -6.46 -29.27
C GLU A 40 14.23 -6.42 -27.92
N HIS A 41 14.62 -5.23 -27.45
CA HIS A 41 15.21 -5.07 -26.12
C HIS A 41 14.23 -5.47 -25.02
N MET A 42 12.98 -4.99 -25.08
CA MET A 42 11.96 -5.31 -24.07
C MET A 42 11.60 -6.80 -24.07
N ALA A 43 11.51 -7.43 -25.25
CA ALA A 43 11.26 -8.86 -25.40
C ALA A 43 12.34 -9.73 -24.77
N THR A 44 13.57 -9.23 -24.68
CA THR A 44 14.72 -9.96 -24.11
C THR A 44 14.94 -9.62 -22.63
N ASN A 45 15.01 -8.33 -22.31
CA ASN A 45 15.52 -7.81 -21.04
C ASN A 45 14.42 -7.28 -20.10
N TYR A 46 13.23 -6.97 -20.63
CA TYR A 46 12.13 -6.32 -19.91
C TYR A 46 10.77 -7.02 -20.13
N LYS A 47 10.81 -8.35 -20.23
CA LYS A 47 9.70 -9.26 -20.63
C LYS A 47 8.36 -9.07 -19.92
N LEU A 48 8.37 -8.51 -18.71
CA LEU A 48 7.19 -8.38 -17.86
C LEU A 48 6.47 -7.03 -18.01
N GLU A 49 7.07 -6.08 -18.71
CA GLU A 49 6.49 -4.78 -19.00
C GLU A 49 5.32 -4.93 -19.97
N PHE A 50 4.22 -4.27 -19.65
CA PHE A 50 3.07 -4.19 -20.55
C PHE A 50 3.24 -3.00 -21.47
N THR A 51 3.15 -3.23 -22.77
CA THR A 51 3.29 -2.20 -23.79
C THR A 51 2.03 -2.13 -24.64
N ALA A 52 1.53 -0.93 -24.88
CA ALA A 52 0.45 -0.65 -25.82
C ALA A 52 0.97 0.21 -26.98
N LEU A 53 0.36 0.07 -28.16
CA LEU A 53 0.65 0.89 -29.33
C LEU A 53 -0.59 1.69 -29.73
N VAL A 54 -0.48 3.00 -29.66
CA VAL A 54 -1.46 3.98 -30.14
C VAL A 54 -0.88 4.64 -31.38
N VAL A 55 -1.67 4.70 -32.46
CA VAL A 55 -1.31 5.47 -33.66
C VAL A 55 -2.18 6.72 -33.74
N PHE A 56 -1.63 7.82 -34.23
CA PHE A 56 -2.40 9.06 -34.38
C PHE A 56 -2.09 9.83 -35.67
N SER A 57 -3.16 10.41 -36.21
CA SER A 57 -3.18 11.45 -37.22
C SER A 57 -4.30 12.42 -36.83
N SER A 58 -5.36 12.57 -37.64
CA SER A 58 -6.49 13.47 -37.34
C SER A 58 -7.39 12.89 -36.26
N LEU A 59 -7.40 11.57 -36.17
CA LEU A 59 -7.96 10.74 -35.13
C LEU A 59 -6.82 9.90 -34.52
N TRP A 60 -7.10 9.26 -33.39
CA TRP A 60 -6.20 8.29 -32.79
C TRP A 60 -6.89 6.93 -32.71
N GLU A 61 -6.09 5.87 -32.73
CA GLU A 61 -6.56 4.49 -32.61
C GLU A 61 -5.62 3.70 -31.71
N LEU A 62 -6.19 2.88 -30.83
CA LEU A 62 -5.45 1.88 -30.08
C LEU A 62 -5.20 0.67 -30.98
N MET A 63 -4.06 0.65 -31.66
CA MET A 63 -3.70 -0.39 -32.63
C MET A 63 -3.40 -1.72 -31.91
N VAL A 64 -2.70 -1.66 -30.78
CA VAL A 64 -2.42 -2.82 -29.93
C VAL A 64 -2.69 -2.47 -28.47
N PRO A 65 -3.63 -3.16 -27.78
CA PRO A 65 -3.86 -2.97 -26.35
C PRO A 65 -2.66 -3.46 -25.52
N PHE A 66 -2.63 -3.13 -24.23
CA PHE A 66 -1.52 -3.54 -23.35
C PHE A 66 -1.25 -5.05 -23.43
N THR A 67 -0.05 -5.39 -23.88
CA THR A 67 0.40 -6.76 -24.06
C THR A 67 1.86 -6.93 -23.65
N ARG A 68 2.25 -8.18 -23.40
CA ARG A 68 3.66 -8.60 -23.27
C ARG A 68 4.17 -9.31 -24.51
N ASP A 69 3.31 -9.49 -25.52
CA ASP A 69 3.65 -10.12 -26.78
C ASP A 69 4.24 -9.08 -27.74
N TYR A 70 5.56 -8.90 -27.64
CA TYR A 70 6.29 -7.95 -28.46
C TYR A 70 6.30 -8.31 -29.95
N ASN A 71 6.02 -9.57 -30.33
CA ASN A 71 5.88 -9.95 -31.73
C ASN A 71 4.66 -9.27 -32.36
N THR A 72 3.53 -9.23 -31.64
CA THR A 72 2.31 -8.55 -32.12
C THR A 72 2.51 -7.04 -32.28
N LEU A 73 3.30 -6.42 -31.40
CA LEU A 73 3.68 -5.02 -31.49
C LEU A 73 4.58 -4.75 -32.70
N GLN A 74 5.54 -5.64 -32.98
CA GLN A 74 6.43 -5.54 -34.14
C GLN A 74 5.70 -5.80 -35.48
N GLU A 75 4.77 -6.75 -35.51
CA GLU A 75 3.89 -7.00 -36.66
C GLU A 75 3.00 -5.78 -36.96
N ALA A 76 2.49 -5.10 -35.93
CA ALA A 76 1.70 -3.89 -36.09
C ALA A 76 2.49 -2.75 -36.77
N LEU A 77 3.79 -2.61 -36.45
CA LEU A 77 4.66 -1.62 -37.11
C LEU A 77 4.86 -1.89 -38.61
N SER A 78 4.70 -3.14 -39.05
CA SER A 78 4.90 -3.49 -40.47
C SER A 78 3.69 -3.14 -41.35
N ASN A 79 2.50 -2.97 -40.75
CA ASN A 79 1.23 -2.79 -41.44
C ASN A 79 0.61 -1.40 -41.22
N MET A 80 1.43 -0.36 -41.04
CA MET A 80 0.94 0.99 -40.78
C MET A 80 0.52 1.73 -42.06
N ASP A 81 -0.74 2.17 -42.07
CA ASP A 81 -1.32 3.02 -43.11
C ASP A 81 -0.86 4.48 -42.96
N ASP A 82 -0.86 5.20 -44.09
CA ASP A 82 -0.55 6.63 -44.13
C ASP A 82 -1.82 7.48 -44.05
N TYR A 83 -1.85 8.45 -43.13
CA TYR A 83 -3.01 9.31 -42.89
C TYR A 83 -2.69 10.80 -43.13
N ASP A 84 -3.58 11.68 -42.70
CA ASP A 84 -3.63 13.09 -43.07
C ASP A 84 -2.82 14.05 -42.16
N LYS A 85 -3.43 14.60 -41.10
CA LYS A 85 -2.92 15.71 -40.28
C LYS A 85 -2.76 15.29 -38.83
N THR A 86 -1.78 15.81 -38.11
CA THR A 86 -1.55 15.47 -36.69
C THR A 86 -2.55 16.13 -35.73
N CYS A 87 -3.09 15.37 -34.78
CA CYS A 87 -3.91 15.83 -33.66
C CYS A 87 -3.45 15.20 -32.33
N LEU A 88 -2.31 15.67 -31.82
CA LEU A 88 -1.64 15.09 -30.66
C LEU A 88 -2.48 15.18 -29.37
N GLU A 89 -3.16 16.30 -29.12
CA GLU A 89 -3.97 16.50 -27.91
C GLU A 89 -5.05 15.42 -27.75
N SER A 90 -5.78 15.12 -28.84
CA SER A 90 -6.80 14.07 -28.81
C SER A 90 -6.20 12.69 -28.54
N ALA A 91 -5.00 12.42 -29.07
CA ALA A 91 -4.29 11.17 -28.81
C ALA A 91 -3.88 11.06 -27.34
N LEU A 92 -3.32 12.13 -26.76
CA LEU A 92 -2.94 12.18 -25.35
C LEU A 92 -4.13 11.99 -24.40
N VAL A 93 -5.31 12.57 -24.72
CA VAL A 93 -6.55 12.28 -23.99
C VAL A 93 -6.91 10.80 -24.08
N GLY A 94 -6.76 10.19 -25.26
CA GLY A 94 -6.90 8.74 -25.45
C GLY A 94 -5.95 7.94 -24.57
N VAL A 95 -4.69 8.34 -24.49
CA VAL A 95 -3.66 7.70 -23.64
C VAL A 95 -4.04 7.77 -22.17
N CYS A 96 -4.50 8.93 -21.68
CA CYS A 96 -4.97 9.06 -20.30
C CYS A 96 -6.12 8.08 -20.00
N ASN A 97 -7.07 7.93 -20.93
CA ASN A 97 -8.21 7.02 -20.76
C ASN A 97 -7.78 5.55 -20.72
N ILE A 98 -6.93 5.09 -21.65
CA ILE A 98 -6.49 3.69 -21.67
C ILE A 98 -5.64 3.34 -20.44
N VAL A 99 -4.80 4.26 -19.98
CA VAL A 99 -3.97 4.07 -18.78
C VAL A 99 -4.85 4.00 -17.54
N GLN A 100 -5.75 4.97 -17.35
CA GLN A 100 -6.63 5.00 -16.17
C GLN A 100 -7.58 3.80 -16.13
N GLN A 101 -8.06 3.35 -17.29
CA GLN A 101 -8.97 2.21 -17.39
C GLN A 101 -8.30 0.88 -17.00
N GLU A 102 -7.04 0.68 -17.37
CA GLU A 102 -6.33 -0.59 -17.15
C GLU A 102 -5.52 -0.61 -15.85
N TRP A 103 -4.89 0.52 -15.50
CA TRP A 103 -3.89 0.61 -14.43
C TRP A 103 -4.25 1.58 -13.30
N GLY A 104 -5.32 2.36 -13.47
CA GLY A 104 -5.68 3.44 -12.55
C GLY A 104 -4.75 4.65 -12.65
N GLY A 105 -4.73 5.51 -11.62
CA GLY A 105 -3.96 6.77 -11.61
C GLY A 105 -2.65 6.74 -10.81
N ALA A 106 -2.23 5.58 -10.31
CA ALA A 106 -1.10 5.44 -9.39
C ALA A 106 0.11 4.71 -9.99
N ILE A 107 0.12 4.49 -11.32
CA ILE A 107 1.22 3.79 -11.99
C ILE A 107 1.93 4.76 -12.94
N PRO A 108 3.26 4.93 -12.80
CA PRO A 108 4.05 5.72 -13.74
C PRO A 108 3.93 5.15 -15.15
N CYS A 109 3.63 6.01 -16.12
CA CYS A 109 3.50 5.66 -17.52
C CYS A 109 4.41 6.57 -18.34
N GLN A 110 5.19 5.99 -19.23
CA GLN A 110 6.11 6.73 -20.11
C GLN A 110 5.44 7.01 -21.45
N LEU A 111 5.58 8.25 -21.93
CA LEU A 111 5.02 8.73 -23.20
C LEU A 111 6.14 9.13 -24.16
N GLN A 112 6.01 8.79 -25.45
CA GLN A 112 6.91 9.23 -26.52
C GLN A 112 6.09 9.94 -27.61
N SER A 113 6.57 11.06 -28.13
CA SER A 113 5.88 11.86 -29.16
C SER A 113 6.86 12.49 -30.15
N THR A 114 6.38 12.86 -31.35
CA THR A 114 7.17 13.47 -32.43
C THR A 114 6.56 14.80 -32.95
N ASP A 115 7.47 15.74 -33.24
CA ASP A 115 7.40 17.01 -33.98
C ASP A 115 6.92 18.34 -33.31
N SER A 116 7.78 19.37 -33.49
CA SER A 116 7.88 20.73 -32.91
C SER A 116 8.48 20.85 -31.51
N LEU A 117 9.81 21.04 -31.45
CA LEU A 117 10.63 21.10 -30.23
C LEU A 117 10.07 22.02 -29.14
N ASP A 118 9.72 23.27 -29.47
CA ASP A 118 9.20 24.24 -28.49
C ASP A 118 7.86 23.80 -27.86
N CYS A 119 7.00 23.12 -28.63
CA CYS A 119 5.74 22.59 -28.12
C CYS A 119 5.95 21.32 -27.31
N LEU A 120 6.93 20.48 -27.69
CA LEU A 120 7.30 19.26 -26.97
C LEU A 120 7.95 19.60 -25.61
N GLU A 121 8.81 20.63 -25.55
CA GLU A 121 9.40 21.12 -24.30
C GLU A 121 8.30 21.61 -23.35
N ARG A 122 7.33 22.36 -23.88
CA ARG A 122 6.17 22.81 -23.11
C ARG A 122 5.29 21.65 -22.61
N LEU A 123 5.21 20.53 -23.33
CA LEU A 123 4.48 19.34 -22.85
C LEU A 123 5.19 18.69 -21.66
N ILE A 124 6.52 18.67 -21.64
CA ILE A 124 7.30 18.22 -20.48
C ILE A 124 7.09 19.15 -19.30
N ASP A 125 7.12 20.48 -19.52
CA ASP A 125 6.84 21.46 -18.46
C ASP A 125 5.44 21.28 -17.86
N LEU A 126 4.43 21.00 -18.70
CA LEU A 126 3.07 20.69 -18.25
C LEU A 126 2.98 19.35 -17.50
N ASN A 127 3.95 18.45 -17.70
CA ASN A 127 4.09 17.21 -16.95
C ASN A 127 5.02 17.37 -15.73
N ASN A 128 5.12 18.58 -15.18
CA ASN A 128 5.98 18.93 -14.03
C ASN A 128 7.48 18.67 -14.26
N GLY A 129 7.94 18.64 -15.51
CA GLY A 129 9.33 18.32 -15.84
C GLY A 129 9.61 16.81 -15.95
N GLU A 130 8.61 15.95 -15.75
CA GLU A 130 8.76 14.50 -15.87
C GLU A 130 8.75 14.09 -17.34
N GLY A 131 9.92 13.78 -17.90
CA GLY A 131 10.09 13.33 -19.29
C GLY A 131 11.36 13.87 -19.93
N GLN A 132 11.73 13.32 -21.08
CA GLN A 132 12.90 13.79 -21.84
C GLN A 132 12.62 13.77 -23.35
N ILE A 133 13.04 14.83 -24.04
CA ILE A 133 13.07 14.88 -25.49
C ILE A 133 14.39 14.28 -25.98
N PHE A 134 14.29 13.41 -26.99
CA PHE A 134 15.44 12.86 -27.69
C PHE A 134 15.51 13.46 -29.09
N THR A 135 16.61 14.17 -29.37
CA THR A 135 16.93 14.72 -30.69
C THR A 135 18.17 14.05 -31.28
N ILE A 136 18.30 14.14 -32.60
CA ILE A 136 19.48 13.68 -33.33
C ILE A 136 20.36 14.87 -33.67
N ASP A 137 21.55 14.92 -33.07
CA ASP A 137 22.60 15.86 -33.44
C ASP A 137 23.38 15.33 -34.66
N GLY A 138 22.89 15.64 -35.87
CA GLY A 138 23.53 15.23 -37.12
C GLY A 138 22.53 14.88 -38.23
N PRO A 139 22.97 14.17 -39.29
CA PRO A 139 22.05 13.74 -40.34
C PRO A 139 21.05 12.73 -39.78
N LEU A 140 19.78 12.87 -40.19
CA LEU A 140 18.77 11.85 -39.92
C LEU A 140 19.14 10.60 -40.73
N CYS A 141 19.44 9.50 -40.05
CA CYS A 141 19.77 8.21 -40.65
C CYS A 141 19.51 7.09 -39.66
N LEU A 142 19.46 5.84 -40.15
CA LEU A 142 19.18 4.67 -39.32
C LEU A 142 20.11 4.56 -38.11
N LYS A 143 21.42 4.74 -38.33
CA LYS A 143 22.43 4.66 -37.28
C LYS A 143 22.17 5.63 -36.12
N ASN A 144 21.80 6.86 -36.44
CA ASN A 144 21.60 7.88 -35.41
C ASN A 144 20.27 7.67 -34.67
N VAL A 145 19.24 7.15 -35.35
CA VAL A 145 17.99 6.73 -34.71
C VAL A 145 18.22 5.55 -33.77
N GLN A 146 18.98 4.53 -34.18
CA GLN A 146 19.37 3.43 -33.30
C GLN A 146 20.13 3.92 -32.06
N SER A 147 21.08 4.85 -32.23
CA SER A 147 21.78 5.46 -31.10
C SER A 147 20.84 6.24 -30.17
N MET A 148 19.85 6.95 -30.73
CA MET A 148 18.84 7.68 -29.97
C MET A 148 17.97 6.74 -29.13
N PHE A 149 17.45 5.65 -29.72
CA PHE A 149 16.67 4.64 -29.00
C PHE A 149 17.53 3.86 -28.00
N GLY A 150 18.82 3.64 -28.28
CA GLY A 150 19.78 3.12 -27.30
C GLY A 150 19.85 3.98 -26.04
N LYS A 151 19.94 5.32 -26.20
CA LYS A 151 19.91 6.24 -25.05
C LYS A 151 18.59 6.18 -24.28
N LEU A 152 17.46 6.01 -24.96
CA LEU A 152 16.15 5.83 -24.31
C LEU A 152 16.12 4.52 -23.50
N ILE A 153 16.63 3.43 -24.08
CA ILE A 153 16.74 2.12 -23.42
C ILE A 153 17.59 2.23 -22.15
N ASP A 154 18.77 2.84 -22.24
CA ASP A 154 19.68 3.03 -21.11
C ASP A 154 19.11 3.90 -19.99
N LEU A 155 18.21 4.83 -20.34
CA LEU A 155 17.57 5.71 -19.37
C LEU A 155 16.40 5.03 -18.66
N ALA A 156 15.49 4.42 -19.44
CA ALA A 156 14.16 4.06 -18.98
C ALA A 156 13.94 2.54 -18.82
N TYR A 157 14.69 1.72 -19.55
CA TYR A 157 14.45 0.28 -19.69
C TYR A 157 15.65 -0.59 -19.27
N THR A 158 16.54 -0.05 -18.43
CA THR A 158 17.59 -0.83 -17.78
C THR A 158 17.01 -1.63 -16.61
N PRO A 159 17.16 -2.97 -16.60
CA PRO A 159 16.70 -3.79 -15.49
C PRO A 159 17.45 -3.46 -14.20
N PHE A 160 16.76 -3.50 -13.06
CA PHE A 160 17.39 -3.32 -11.76
C PHE A 160 17.90 -4.66 -11.23
N HIS A 161 19.22 -4.81 -11.18
CA HIS A 161 19.88 -5.98 -10.60
C HIS A 161 20.26 -5.71 -9.15
N ALA A 162 20.09 -6.74 -8.31
CA ALA A 162 20.37 -6.72 -6.89
C ALA A 162 20.84 -8.10 -6.42
N VAL A 163 21.41 -8.15 -5.22
CA VAL A 163 21.80 -9.41 -4.56
C VAL A 163 20.90 -9.60 -3.35
N LEU A 164 20.08 -10.65 -3.38
CA LEU A 164 19.24 -11.05 -2.26
C LEU A 164 20.05 -11.90 -1.28
N LYS A 165 20.10 -11.49 -0.01
CA LYS A 165 20.96 -12.10 1.01
C LYS A 165 20.16 -12.43 2.27
N CYS A 166 20.36 -13.63 2.80
CA CYS A 166 19.89 -14.04 4.13
C CYS A 166 21.06 -14.71 4.85
N GLY A 167 21.83 -13.92 5.59
CA GLY A 167 23.12 -14.36 6.14
C GLY A 167 24.08 -14.77 5.02
N HIS A 168 24.42 -16.05 4.94
CA HIS A 168 25.31 -16.61 3.91
C HIS A 168 24.58 -17.14 2.67
N LEU A 169 23.24 -17.19 2.68
CA LEU A 169 22.45 -17.60 1.53
C LEU A 169 22.28 -16.39 0.61
N THR A 170 22.72 -16.52 -0.64
CA THR A 170 22.70 -15.41 -1.60
C THR A 170 22.12 -15.86 -2.94
N ALA A 171 21.44 -14.96 -3.63
CA ALA A 171 21.07 -15.11 -5.03
C ALA A 171 21.10 -13.76 -5.74
N ASP A 172 21.61 -13.76 -6.96
CA ASP A 172 21.48 -12.62 -7.86
C ASP A 172 20.04 -12.55 -8.36
N VAL A 173 19.46 -11.35 -8.29
CA VAL A 173 18.05 -11.12 -8.61
C VAL A 173 17.83 -9.88 -9.46
N GLN A 174 16.75 -9.93 -10.24
CA GLN A 174 16.15 -8.77 -10.88
C GLN A 174 14.92 -8.33 -10.07
N VAL A 175 14.82 -7.03 -9.78
CA VAL A 175 13.64 -6.41 -9.17
C VAL A 175 12.82 -5.73 -10.27
N PHE A 176 11.58 -6.18 -10.48
CA PHE A 176 10.72 -5.71 -11.57
C PHE A 176 9.34 -5.24 -11.07
N PRO A 177 8.83 -4.07 -11.45
CA PRO A 177 9.50 -3.04 -12.25
C PRO A 177 10.66 -2.41 -11.45
N ARG A 178 11.54 -1.65 -12.10
CA ARG A 178 12.58 -0.89 -11.40
C ARG A 178 11.94 0.01 -10.32
N PRO A 179 12.40 -0.03 -9.06
CA PRO A 179 11.93 0.88 -8.02
C PRO A 179 12.26 2.33 -8.37
N GLU A 180 11.27 3.21 -8.29
CA GLU A 180 11.49 4.64 -8.45
C GLU A 180 12.17 5.22 -7.21
N PRO A 181 13.07 6.21 -7.37
CA PRO A 181 13.64 6.92 -6.23
C PRO A 181 12.54 7.61 -5.43
N PHE A 182 12.60 7.47 -4.10
CA PHE A 182 11.63 8.12 -3.22
C PHE A 182 12.14 9.48 -2.77
N ILE A 183 11.32 10.52 -2.94
CA ILE A 183 11.62 11.89 -2.51
C ILE A 183 10.77 12.23 -1.29
N VAL A 184 11.42 12.72 -0.23
CA VAL A 184 10.74 13.20 0.98
C VAL A 184 10.45 14.70 0.81
N ASP A 185 9.20 15.06 0.59
CA ASP A 185 8.76 16.46 0.33
C ASP A 185 9.07 17.44 1.47
N GLU A 186 9.34 16.95 2.69
CA GLU A 186 9.57 17.78 3.88
C GLU A 186 11.02 18.30 4.01
N GLU A 187 11.95 17.87 3.14
CA GLU A 187 13.36 18.31 3.18
C GLU A 187 13.61 19.58 2.35
N ILE A 188 14.39 20.52 2.89
CA ILE A 188 14.73 21.81 2.22
C ILE A 188 15.53 21.56 0.92
N ASP A 189 16.28 20.46 0.87
CA ASP A 189 16.95 19.92 -0.32
C ASP A 189 16.62 18.41 -0.41
N PRO A 190 15.56 18.00 -1.13
CA PRO A 190 15.12 16.62 -1.16
C PRO A 190 16.18 15.72 -1.82
N ILE A 191 16.76 14.80 -1.05
CA ILE A 191 17.69 13.79 -1.60
C ILE A 191 16.88 12.56 -2.00
N PRO A 192 16.90 12.14 -3.28
CA PRO A 192 16.19 10.95 -3.72
C PRO A 192 16.80 9.70 -3.07
N LYS A 193 15.98 8.96 -2.34
CA LYS A 193 16.36 7.69 -1.69
C LYS A 193 16.16 6.56 -2.69
N VAL A 194 17.26 5.86 -3.00
CA VAL A 194 17.27 4.65 -3.84
C VAL A 194 17.49 3.45 -2.94
N ILE A 195 16.81 2.34 -3.25
CA ILE A 195 17.01 1.10 -2.50
C ILE A 195 18.44 0.57 -2.69
N ASN A 196 18.94 -0.13 -1.69
CA ASN A 196 20.26 -0.75 -1.71
C ASN A 196 20.30 -1.90 -2.73
N THR A 197 21.48 -2.12 -3.32
CA THR A 197 21.71 -3.26 -4.24
C THR A 197 21.85 -4.58 -3.46
N ASP A 198 22.37 -4.50 -2.24
CA ASP A 198 22.40 -5.63 -1.31
C ASP A 198 21.10 -5.64 -0.48
N LEU A 199 20.20 -6.55 -0.84
CA LEU A 199 18.91 -6.75 -0.19
C LEU A 199 19.07 -7.75 0.95
N GLU A 200 19.37 -7.24 2.14
CA GLU A 200 19.62 -8.07 3.32
C GLU A 200 18.32 -8.38 4.08
N ILE A 201 18.00 -9.67 4.20
CA ILE A 201 16.91 -10.16 5.04
C ILE A 201 17.37 -10.11 6.50
N VAL A 202 16.60 -9.39 7.32
CA VAL A 202 16.92 -9.15 8.74
C VAL A 202 16.01 -9.92 9.70
N GLY A 203 14.95 -10.56 9.20
CA GLY A 203 14.05 -11.37 10.02
C GLY A 203 12.83 -11.88 9.26
N PHE A 204 11.99 -12.63 9.96
CA PHE A 204 10.74 -13.20 9.43
C PHE A 204 9.60 -12.86 10.39
N ILE A 205 8.41 -12.61 9.82
CA ILE A 205 7.19 -12.27 10.56
C ILE A 205 6.02 -13.03 9.91
N ASP A 206 5.07 -13.49 10.72
CA ASP A 206 3.87 -14.14 10.20
C ASP A 206 3.01 -13.20 9.37
N ILE A 207 2.35 -13.74 8.34
CA ILE A 207 1.39 -12.96 7.53
C ILE A 207 0.27 -12.40 8.42
N ALA A 208 -0.12 -13.11 9.49
CA ALA A 208 -1.12 -12.62 10.43
C ALA A 208 -0.65 -11.38 11.21
N ASP A 209 0.63 -11.31 11.56
CA ASP A 209 1.23 -10.23 12.35
C ASP A 209 1.58 -9.01 11.49
N ILE A 210 2.10 -9.24 10.27
CA ILE A 210 2.34 -8.15 9.32
C ILE A 210 1.02 -7.52 8.86
N SER A 211 -0.06 -8.32 8.84
CA SER A 211 -1.40 -7.96 8.42
C SER A 211 -1.44 -7.53 6.92
N SER A 212 -1.90 -6.32 6.62
CA SER A 212 -1.92 -5.75 5.28
C SER A 212 -1.33 -4.35 5.32
N PRO A 213 0.01 -4.24 5.39
CA PRO A 213 0.68 -2.96 5.58
C PRO A 213 0.50 -2.05 4.36
N PRO A 214 0.41 -0.72 4.56
CA PRO A 214 0.56 0.23 3.47
C PRO A 214 1.98 0.13 2.92
N VAL A 215 2.10 0.11 1.61
CA VAL A 215 3.37 -0.02 0.89
C VAL A 215 3.40 1.00 -0.24
N LEU A 216 4.59 1.52 -0.54
CA LEU A 216 4.80 2.47 -1.64
C LEU A 216 4.56 1.80 -2.99
N SER A 217 5.19 0.65 -3.19
CA SER A 217 5.22 -0.06 -4.46
C SER A 217 5.47 -1.55 -4.25
N ARG A 218 5.16 -2.33 -5.28
CA ARG A 218 5.31 -3.79 -5.30
C ARG A 218 6.13 -4.22 -6.51
N HIS A 219 7.06 -5.14 -6.28
CA HIS A 219 8.02 -5.58 -7.27
C HIS A 219 8.14 -7.11 -7.24
N LEU A 220 8.21 -7.75 -8.39
CA LEU A 220 8.64 -9.15 -8.51
C LEU A 220 10.15 -9.24 -8.28
N VAL A 221 10.56 -10.30 -7.58
CA VAL A 221 11.97 -10.62 -7.36
C VAL A 221 12.27 -11.94 -8.05
N LEU A 222 13.07 -11.88 -9.11
CA LEU A 222 13.31 -13.01 -10.01
C LEU A 222 14.78 -13.36 -10.00
N PRO A 223 15.16 -14.65 -9.87
CA PRO A 223 16.56 -15.04 -9.94
C PRO A 223 17.12 -14.81 -11.35
N ILE A 224 18.35 -14.32 -11.42
CA ILE A 224 19.12 -14.20 -12.67
C ILE A 224 20.31 -15.15 -12.65
N ALA A 225 20.67 -15.68 -13.82
CA ALA A 225 21.85 -16.52 -13.97
C ALA A 225 23.03 -15.64 -14.41
N LEU A 226 23.86 -15.20 -13.45
CA LEU A 226 25.11 -14.52 -13.77
C LEU A 226 26.24 -15.55 -13.92
N ASN A 227 26.97 -15.50 -15.03
CA ASN A 227 28.25 -16.19 -15.15
C ASN A 227 29.36 -15.39 -14.44
N LYS A 228 30.38 -16.07 -13.92
CA LYS A 228 31.41 -15.51 -13.01
C LYS A 228 32.43 -14.55 -13.65
N GLU A 229 32.23 -14.10 -14.87
CA GLU A 229 32.92 -12.94 -15.42
C GLU A 229 31.86 -11.88 -15.60
N GLY A 230 32.06 -10.70 -15.01
CA GLY A 230 31.05 -9.63 -14.89
C GLY A 230 30.65 -8.94 -16.20
N ASP A 231 30.55 -9.69 -17.28
CA ASP A 231 29.79 -9.35 -18.47
C ASP A 231 28.48 -10.15 -18.43
N GLU A 232 27.37 -9.49 -18.74
CA GLU A 232 26.17 -10.16 -19.21
C GLU A 232 26.57 -11.27 -20.19
N VAL A 233 25.82 -12.37 -20.20
CA VAL A 233 25.89 -13.31 -21.34
C VAL A 233 25.76 -12.45 -22.59
N GLY A 234 26.87 -12.26 -23.29
CA GLY A 234 27.00 -11.22 -24.30
C GLY A 234 25.86 -11.36 -25.30
N THR A 235 25.11 -10.28 -25.47
CA THR A 235 24.16 -10.03 -26.56
C THR A 235 24.92 -9.83 -27.89
N GLY A 236 25.83 -10.77 -28.18
CA GLY A 236 26.46 -10.89 -29.47
C GLY A 236 25.44 -11.43 -30.46
N ILE A 237 25.18 -10.65 -31.51
CA ILE A 237 24.41 -11.05 -32.68
C ILE A 237 25.06 -12.29 -33.30
N THR A 238 24.64 -13.48 -32.86
CA THR A 238 24.80 -14.73 -33.60
C THR A 238 23.52 -15.54 -33.45
N ASP A 239 22.98 -15.86 -34.62
CA ASP A 239 21.73 -16.51 -34.92
C ASP A 239 21.73 -17.97 -34.42
N ASP A 240 21.59 -18.21 -33.11
CA ASP A 240 21.47 -19.56 -32.54
C ASP A 240 20.46 -19.59 -31.36
N ASN A 241 19.18 -19.79 -31.69
CA ASN A 241 18.10 -20.10 -30.74
C ASN A 241 18.32 -21.40 -29.92
N GLU A 242 19.39 -22.16 -30.18
CA GLU A 242 19.72 -23.39 -29.46
C GLU A 242 20.45 -23.14 -28.13
N ASP A 243 21.18 -22.02 -28.00
CA ASP A 243 22.04 -21.76 -26.84
C ASP A 243 21.30 -21.22 -25.61
N GLU A 244 20.30 -20.33 -25.74
CA GLU A 244 19.51 -19.82 -24.60
C GLU A 244 18.72 -20.93 -23.88
N ASN A 245 18.19 -21.89 -24.64
CA ASN A 245 17.44 -23.00 -24.09
C ASN A 245 18.37 -23.95 -23.30
N SER A 246 19.63 -24.06 -23.72
CA SER A 246 20.66 -24.81 -23.00
C SER A 246 21.09 -24.09 -21.70
N ALA A 247 21.28 -22.77 -21.74
CA ALA A 247 21.67 -21.97 -20.57
C ALA A 247 20.58 -21.94 -19.48
N ASN A 248 19.32 -21.74 -19.87
CA ASN A 248 18.18 -21.80 -18.95
C ASN A 248 17.97 -23.20 -18.35
N GLN A 249 18.25 -24.27 -19.11
CA GLN A 249 18.21 -25.65 -18.59
C GLN A 249 19.35 -25.95 -17.61
N ILE A 250 20.53 -25.35 -17.81
CA ILE A 250 21.66 -25.47 -16.87
C ILE A 250 21.34 -24.69 -15.59
N ALA A 251 20.91 -23.43 -15.70
CA ALA A 251 20.51 -22.61 -14.57
C ALA A 251 19.35 -23.23 -13.77
N GLY A 252 18.37 -23.82 -14.45
CA GLY A 252 17.23 -24.50 -13.82
C GLY A 252 17.58 -25.76 -13.01
N LYS A 253 18.80 -26.30 -13.18
CA LYS A 253 19.31 -27.43 -12.38
C LYS A 253 20.14 -26.98 -11.18
N ILE A 254 20.56 -25.72 -11.14
CA ILE A 254 21.34 -25.16 -10.03
C ILE A 254 20.38 -24.74 -8.92
N PRO A 255 20.57 -25.19 -7.66
CA PRO A 255 19.75 -24.74 -6.55
C PRO A 255 19.83 -23.22 -6.39
N ASN A 256 18.67 -22.56 -6.32
CA ASN A 256 18.58 -21.11 -6.21
C ASN A 256 17.87 -20.71 -4.92
N PHE A 257 18.45 -19.76 -4.19
CA PHE A 257 17.91 -19.29 -2.91
C PHE A 257 16.51 -18.68 -3.03
N CYS A 258 16.18 -17.99 -4.13
CA CYS A 258 14.85 -17.41 -4.34
C CYS A 258 13.76 -18.48 -4.39
N VAL A 259 14.06 -19.65 -4.98
CA VAL A 259 13.11 -20.77 -5.07
C VAL A 259 12.86 -21.37 -3.68
N LEU A 260 13.93 -21.56 -2.90
CA LEU A 260 13.83 -22.02 -1.52
C LEU A 260 13.03 -21.04 -0.66
N LEU A 261 13.42 -19.76 -0.68
CA LEU A 261 12.78 -18.70 0.11
C LEU A 261 11.30 -18.57 -0.24
N HIS A 262 10.96 -18.49 -1.54
CA HIS A 262 9.56 -18.43 -1.99
C HIS A 262 8.74 -19.61 -1.50
N GLY A 263 9.26 -20.83 -1.66
CA GLY A 263 8.60 -22.06 -1.21
C GLY A 263 8.35 -22.06 0.29
N SER A 264 9.35 -21.70 1.09
CA SER A 264 9.24 -21.61 2.54
C SER A 264 8.26 -20.54 3.00
N LEU A 265 8.34 -19.31 2.47
CA LEU A 265 7.43 -18.23 2.83
C LEU A 265 5.97 -18.59 2.53
N LYS A 266 5.73 -19.28 1.42
CA LYS A 266 4.38 -19.73 1.04
C LYS A 266 3.84 -20.82 1.96
N VAL A 267 4.66 -21.81 2.30
CA VAL A 267 4.24 -22.96 3.12
C VAL A 267 4.01 -22.54 4.57
N GLU A 268 4.94 -21.75 5.11
CA GLU A 268 4.89 -21.29 6.50
C GLU A 268 3.92 -20.11 6.69
N GLY A 269 3.47 -19.46 5.61
CA GLY A 269 2.60 -18.29 5.73
C GLY A 269 3.28 -17.10 6.40
N MET A 270 4.56 -16.88 6.05
CA MET A 270 5.41 -15.82 6.58
C MET A 270 5.82 -14.81 5.52
N VAL A 271 6.33 -13.67 5.98
CA VAL A 271 7.04 -12.67 5.18
C VAL A 271 8.47 -12.51 5.70
N ALA A 272 9.42 -12.19 4.84
CA ALA A 272 10.79 -11.86 5.23
C ALA A 272 10.99 -10.33 5.20
N ILE A 273 11.47 -9.76 6.30
CA ILE A 273 11.77 -8.32 6.38
C ILE A 273 13.12 -8.06 5.72
N VAL A 274 13.17 -7.09 4.82
CA VAL A 274 14.37 -6.72 4.06
C VAL A 274 14.78 -5.30 4.39
N GLN A 275 16.08 -5.09 4.59
CA GLN A 275 16.66 -3.77 4.71
C GLN A 275 16.91 -3.18 3.32
N LEU A 276 16.21 -2.09 3.01
CA LEU A 276 16.33 -1.37 1.74
C LEU A 276 17.35 -0.22 1.83
N GLY A 277 17.66 0.24 3.04
CA GLY A 277 18.60 1.32 3.28
C GLY A 277 18.64 1.74 4.75
N PRO A 278 19.33 2.83 5.09
CA PRO A 278 19.31 3.41 6.44
C PRO A 278 17.89 3.84 6.81
N GLU A 279 17.35 3.28 7.91
CA GLU A 279 15.97 3.50 8.35
C GLU A 279 14.91 3.24 7.25
N TRP A 280 15.19 2.31 6.32
CA TRP A 280 14.23 1.95 5.28
C TRP A 280 14.16 0.44 5.11
N HIS A 281 12.95 -0.09 5.20
CA HIS A 281 12.68 -1.52 5.19
C HIS A 281 11.54 -1.85 4.23
N GLY A 282 11.49 -3.10 3.82
CA GLY A 282 10.40 -3.68 3.04
C GLY A 282 10.11 -5.10 3.50
N MET A 283 9.27 -5.80 2.74
CA MET A 283 8.97 -7.20 2.97
C MET A 283 8.99 -8.00 1.67
N LEU A 284 9.51 -9.22 1.75
CA LEU A 284 9.38 -10.25 0.73
C LEU A 284 8.30 -11.25 1.14
N TYR A 285 7.46 -11.62 0.19
CA TYR A 285 6.37 -12.55 0.42
C TYR A 285 6.04 -13.31 -0.86
N SER A 286 5.39 -14.45 -0.69
CA SER A 286 4.85 -15.22 -1.80
C SER A 286 3.50 -14.64 -2.22
N GLN A 287 3.41 -14.12 -3.45
CA GLN A 287 2.14 -13.72 -4.04
C GLN A 287 1.65 -14.80 -5.00
N ALA A 288 0.37 -15.18 -4.91
CA ALA A 288 -0.28 -15.98 -5.93
C ALA A 288 -0.86 -15.07 -7.02
N ASP A 289 -0.34 -15.20 -8.24
CA ASP A 289 -0.86 -14.54 -9.43
C ASP A 289 -2.10 -15.29 -9.95
N SER A 290 -2.09 -16.62 -9.81
CA SER A 290 -3.25 -17.48 -10.07
C SER A 290 -3.26 -18.70 -9.14
N LYS A 291 -4.27 -19.55 -9.24
CA LYS A 291 -4.32 -20.84 -8.52
C LYS A 291 -3.10 -21.73 -8.79
N LYS A 292 -2.37 -21.52 -9.89
CA LYS A 292 -1.23 -22.36 -10.31
C LYS A 292 0.12 -21.65 -10.28
N LYS A 293 0.16 -20.31 -10.38
CA LYS A 293 1.41 -19.54 -10.48
C LYS A 293 1.56 -18.62 -9.27
N SER A 294 2.69 -18.73 -8.61
CA SER A 294 3.07 -17.88 -7.49
C SER A 294 4.55 -17.55 -7.60
N ASN A 295 4.89 -16.30 -7.33
CA ASN A 295 6.26 -15.78 -7.42
C ASN A 295 6.61 -15.05 -6.13
N LEU A 296 7.92 -14.87 -5.92
CA LEU A 296 8.45 -14.01 -4.88
C LEU A 296 8.20 -12.55 -5.26
N MET A 297 7.62 -11.80 -4.34
CA MET A 297 7.38 -10.36 -4.48
C MET A 297 7.97 -9.62 -3.30
N MET A 298 8.44 -8.40 -3.55
CA MET A 298 8.90 -7.43 -2.58
C MET A 298 7.94 -6.24 -2.55
N SER A 299 7.62 -5.76 -1.36
CA SER A 299 6.96 -4.47 -1.17
C SER A 299 7.83 -3.55 -0.34
N LEU A 300 7.84 -2.27 -0.69
CA LEU A 300 8.62 -1.25 0.02
C LEU A 300 7.71 -0.53 1.02
N PHE A 301 8.14 -0.41 2.28
CA PHE A 301 7.43 0.43 3.23
C PHE A 301 7.81 1.90 3.05
N GLU A 302 7.05 2.77 3.70
CA GLU A 302 7.42 4.16 3.88
C GLU A 302 8.81 4.25 4.55
N PRO A 303 9.74 5.08 4.05
CA PRO A 303 11.00 5.33 4.73
C PRO A 303 10.78 5.91 6.12
N GLY A 304 11.48 5.35 7.12
CA GLY A 304 11.43 5.80 8.49
C GLY A 304 11.63 4.67 9.50
N PRO A 305 11.84 5.02 10.78
CA PRO A 305 12.13 4.05 11.83
C PRO A 305 10.91 3.21 12.26
N GLU A 306 9.70 3.73 12.08
CA GLU A 306 8.43 3.11 12.52
C GLU A 306 7.36 3.20 11.43
N PRO A 307 7.53 2.49 10.30
CA PRO A 307 6.57 2.51 9.20
C PRO A 307 5.23 1.87 9.60
N LEU A 308 5.26 0.87 10.48
CA LEU A 308 4.10 0.08 10.89
C LEU A 308 3.92 0.17 12.42
N PRO A 309 2.94 0.96 12.93
CA PRO A 309 2.77 1.17 14.37
C PRO A 309 2.51 -0.09 15.19
N TRP A 310 1.95 -1.13 14.57
CA TRP A 310 1.68 -2.41 15.25
C TRP A 310 2.92 -3.32 15.35
N LEU A 311 3.99 -3.03 14.61
CA LEU A 311 5.31 -3.66 14.80
C LEU A 311 6.24 -2.81 15.65
N GLY A 312 6.00 -1.50 15.70
CA GLY A 312 6.86 -0.53 16.37
C GLY A 312 8.10 -0.22 15.56
N LYS A 313 9.18 0.15 16.25
CA LYS A 313 10.43 0.54 15.58
C LYS A 313 11.14 -0.67 14.99
N MET A 314 11.42 -0.64 13.69
CA MET A 314 12.06 -1.77 12.98
C MET A 314 13.42 -2.14 13.59
N ALA A 315 14.19 -1.14 14.03
CA ALA A 315 15.48 -1.35 14.69
C ALA A 315 15.40 -2.00 16.09
N GLN A 316 14.21 -2.08 16.70
CA GLN A 316 13.99 -2.74 17.99
C GLN A 316 13.44 -4.17 17.83
N LEU A 317 13.19 -4.61 16.61
CA LEU A 317 12.85 -6.00 16.32
C LEU A 317 14.12 -6.84 16.47
N GLY A 318 14.13 -7.75 17.44
CA GLY A 318 15.25 -8.63 17.75
C GLY A 318 14.90 -10.10 17.57
N PRO A 319 15.91 -10.98 17.56
CA PRO A 319 15.67 -12.41 17.48
C PRO A 319 15.01 -12.93 18.77
N ILE A 320 14.13 -13.93 18.62
CA ILE A 320 13.46 -14.59 19.76
C ILE A 320 14.45 -15.23 20.75
N SER A 321 15.70 -15.51 20.32
CA SER A 321 16.77 -16.05 21.17
C SER A 321 17.20 -15.11 22.28
N ASP A 322 17.03 -13.80 22.08
CA ASP A 322 17.42 -12.78 23.05
C ASP A 322 16.30 -12.51 24.07
N ALA A 323 15.10 -13.00 23.79
CA ALA A 323 13.96 -12.92 24.70
C ALA A 323 14.10 -13.96 25.83
N LYS A 324 13.58 -13.62 27.02
CA LYS A 324 13.59 -14.54 28.18
C LYS A 324 12.71 -15.77 27.95
N GLU A 325 11.63 -15.60 27.22
CA GLU A 325 10.64 -16.61 26.87
C GLU A 325 10.25 -16.40 25.41
N ASN A 326 9.90 -17.46 24.68
CA ASN A 326 9.45 -17.34 23.30
C ASN A 326 8.13 -16.56 23.26
N PRO A 327 8.08 -15.36 22.64
CA PRO A 327 6.86 -14.56 22.60
C PRO A 327 5.72 -15.21 21.80
N TYR A 328 6.03 -16.16 20.91
CA TYR A 328 5.07 -16.94 20.16
C TYR A 328 4.49 -18.15 20.95
N GLY A 329 5.05 -18.42 22.13
CA GLY A 329 4.73 -19.59 22.93
C GLY A 329 5.44 -20.86 22.44
N GLU A 330 5.43 -21.92 23.25
CA GLU A 330 6.05 -23.21 22.89
C GLU A 330 5.29 -23.94 21.78
N ASP A 331 3.96 -23.75 21.74
CA ASP A 331 3.05 -24.35 20.75
C ASP A 331 2.65 -23.38 19.63
N ASP A 332 3.35 -22.25 19.48
CA ASP A 332 3.06 -21.23 18.45
C ASP A 332 1.60 -20.72 18.47
N ASN A 333 1.10 -20.47 19.69
CA ASN A 333 -0.30 -20.12 19.95
C ASN A 333 -0.50 -18.70 20.47
N LYS A 334 0.58 -17.92 20.56
CA LYS A 334 0.60 -16.52 20.97
C LYS A 334 1.36 -15.71 19.92
N SER A 335 1.26 -14.40 20.01
CA SER A 335 2.09 -13.49 19.23
C SER A 335 2.42 -12.26 20.08
N PRO A 336 3.64 -11.69 19.96
CA PRO A 336 3.97 -10.38 20.53
C PRO A 336 3.22 -9.23 19.83
N PHE A 337 2.62 -9.49 18.67
CA PHE A 337 1.91 -8.53 17.85
C PHE A 337 0.38 -8.74 17.92
N PRO A 338 -0.42 -7.70 17.63
CA PRO A 338 -0.02 -6.32 17.35
C PRO A 338 0.37 -5.53 18.61
N LEU A 339 1.36 -4.65 18.48
CA LEU A 339 1.64 -3.65 19.52
C LEU A 339 0.46 -2.69 19.66
N GLN A 340 -0.03 -2.57 20.89
CA GLN A 340 -1.15 -1.68 21.19
C GLN A 340 -0.67 -0.24 21.33
N PRO A 341 -1.39 0.74 20.78
CA PRO A 341 -1.06 2.13 20.99
C PRO A 341 -1.17 2.48 22.48
N LYS A 342 -0.26 3.31 22.99
CA LYS A 342 -0.24 3.76 24.39
C LYS A 342 -1.59 4.30 24.87
N ASN A 343 -2.30 5.02 23.98
CA ASN A 343 -3.63 5.56 24.25
C ASN A 343 -4.66 4.89 23.35
N LYS A 344 -5.75 4.39 23.96
CA LYS A 344 -6.89 3.81 23.24
C LYS A 344 -7.58 4.88 22.38
N ARG A 345 -8.09 4.46 21.23
CA ARG A 345 -8.90 5.32 20.36
C ARG A 345 -10.33 5.42 20.88
N SER A 346 -11.08 6.43 20.40
CA SER A 346 -12.45 6.72 20.85
C SER A 346 -13.43 5.56 20.68
N TYR A 347 -13.25 4.71 19.66
CA TYR A 347 -14.08 3.52 19.43
C TYR A 347 -13.65 2.30 20.26
N ALA A 348 -12.43 2.29 20.78
CA ALA A 348 -11.88 1.24 21.64
C ALA A 348 -11.93 1.61 23.13
N GLN A 349 -12.55 2.74 23.45
CA GLN A 349 -12.74 3.27 24.79
C GLN A 349 -14.16 3.80 24.94
N ASN A 350 -14.68 3.80 26.16
CA ASN A 350 -15.97 4.43 26.41
C ASN A 350 -15.83 5.95 26.31
N VAL A 351 -16.48 6.53 25.31
CA VAL A 351 -16.64 7.98 25.13
C VAL A 351 -18.11 8.35 25.17
N THR A 352 -18.43 9.55 25.64
CA THR A 352 -19.82 10.03 25.74
C THR A 352 -20.05 11.12 24.69
N VAL A 353 -21.07 10.94 23.85
CA VAL A 353 -21.40 11.87 22.75
C VAL A 353 -22.91 12.13 22.75
N TRP A 354 -23.30 13.35 23.14
CA TRP A 354 -24.71 13.77 23.23
C TRP A 354 -25.08 14.90 22.25
N ILE A 355 -24.35 15.02 21.14
CA ILE A 355 -24.67 15.97 20.06
C ILE A 355 -26.01 15.59 19.41
N LYS A 356 -26.27 14.29 19.22
CA LYS A 356 -27.53 13.78 18.67
C LYS A 356 -28.43 13.28 19.81
N PRO A 357 -29.76 13.55 19.76
CA PRO A 357 -30.70 13.10 20.80
C PRO A 357 -30.68 11.59 21.06
N SER A 358 -30.46 10.79 20.01
CA SER A 358 -30.40 9.32 20.11
C SER A 358 -29.26 8.83 21.00
N GLY A 359 -28.11 9.52 21.02
CA GLY A 359 -26.96 9.15 21.87
C GLY A 359 -27.30 9.30 23.35
N LEU A 360 -27.90 10.45 23.71
CA LEU A 360 -28.36 10.70 25.08
C LEU A 360 -29.44 9.70 25.51
N GLN A 361 -30.44 9.46 24.65
CA GLN A 361 -31.51 8.50 24.93
C GLN A 361 -30.96 7.09 25.17
N THR A 362 -29.95 6.66 24.40
CA THR A 362 -29.33 5.34 24.54
C THR A 362 -28.66 5.17 25.90
N ASP A 363 -27.92 6.18 26.36
CA ASP A 363 -27.26 6.17 27.66
C ASP A 363 -28.27 6.10 28.82
N VAL A 364 -29.30 6.95 28.79
CA VAL A 364 -30.37 6.94 29.80
C VAL A 364 -31.12 5.61 29.79
N GLN A 365 -31.48 5.08 28.61
CA GLN A 365 -32.13 3.78 28.51
C GLN A 365 -31.27 2.65 29.07
N LYS A 366 -29.95 2.67 28.86
CA LYS A 366 -29.03 1.67 29.41
C LYS A 366 -29.02 1.71 30.94
N ILE A 367 -29.06 2.90 31.54
CA ILE A 367 -29.19 3.07 33.00
C ILE A 367 -30.53 2.50 33.48
N LEU A 368 -31.65 2.86 32.85
CA LEU A 368 -32.99 2.39 33.25
C LEU A 368 -33.16 0.86 33.11
N ARG A 369 -32.57 0.25 32.07
CA ARG A 369 -32.58 -1.22 31.92
C ARG A 369 -31.84 -1.92 33.07
N ASN A 370 -30.75 -1.33 33.56
CA ASN A 370 -30.00 -1.87 34.70
C ASN A 370 -30.72 -1.58 36.03
N ALA A 371 -31.37 -0.42 36.15
CA ALA A 371 -32.18 -0.02 37.31
C ALA A 371 -33.28 -1.04 37.63
N ARG A 372 -33.98 -1.56 36.61
CA ARG A 372 -35.05 -2.57 36.77
C ARG A 372 -34.55 -3.96 37.16
N LYS A 373 -33.23 -4.19 37.15
CA LYS A 373 -32.58 -5.48 37.45
C LYS A 373 -31.75 -5.41 38.73
N LEU A 374 -32.06 -4.50 39.64
CA LEU A 374 -31.41 -4.43 40.94
C LEU A 374 -31.99 -5.49 41.88
N PRO A 375 -31.18 -6.12 42.75
CA PRO A 375 -29.75 -5.86 43.01
C PRO A 375 -28.76 -6.58 42.07
N GLU A 376 -29.22 -7.44 41.15
CA GLU A 376 -28.36 -8.27 40.29
C GLU A 376 -27.36 -7.45 39.44
N LYS A 377 -27.77 -6.27 38.95
CA LYS A 377 -26.97 -5.39 38.09
C LYS A 377 -26.43 -4.14 38.79
N THR A 378 -26.30 -4.15 40.11
CA THR A 378 -25.85 -2.99 40.92
C THR A 378 -24.55 -2.37 40.42
N GLN A 379 -23.49 -3.17 40.23
CA GLN A 379 -22.18 -2.66 39.79
C GLN A 379 -22.26 -1.95 38.42
N THR A 380 -22.95 -2.57 37.45
CA THR A 380 -23.13 -1.99 36.12
C THR A 380 -24.04 -0.76 36.13
N PHE A 381 -25.07 -0.74 36.97
CA PHE A 381 -25.95 0.42 37.15
C PHE A 381 -25.16 1.64 37.63
N TYR A 382 -24.42 1.51 38.74
CA TYR A 382 -23.63 2.62 39.29
C TYR A 382 -22.47 3.04 38.38
N LYS A 383 -21.87 2.12 37.62
CA LYS A 383 -20.84 2.47 36.62
C LYS A 383 -21.40 3.35 35.50
N GLU A 384 -22.56 3.00 34.97
CA GLU A 384 -23.22 3.79 33.91
C GLU A 384 -23.77 5.11 34.44
N LEU A 385 -24.32 5.13 35.66
CA LEU A 385 -24.79 6.33 36.34
C LEU A 385 -23.65 7.33 36.56
N ASN A 386 -22.51 6.88 37.08
CA ASN A 386 -21.34 7.74 37.27
C ASN A 386 -20.74 8.20 35.94
N ARG A 387 -20.82 7.39 34.87
CA ARG A 387 -20.41 7.83 33.53
C ARG A 387 -21.25 9.01 33.06
N LEU A 388 -22.58 8.89 33.15
CA LEU A 388 -23.49 9.98 32.80
C LEU A 388 -23.25 11.20 33.69
N ARG A 389 -23.07 11.01 35.01
CA ARG A 389 -22.75 12.09 35.96
C ARG A 389 -21.51 12.87 35.54
N LYS A 390 -20.39 12.18 35.33
CA LYS A 390 -19.12 12.79 34.94
C LYS A 390 -19.24 13.53 33.60
N ALA A 391 -19.90 12.93 32.61
CA ALA A 391 -20.11 13.58 31.32
C ALA A 391 -20.98 14.84 31.43
N ALA A 392 -22.08 14.79 32.20
CA ALA A 392 -22.94 15.95 32.40
C ALA A 392 -22.22 17.09 33.14
N LEU A 393 -21.40 16.77 34.14
CA LEU A 393 -20.57 17.76 34.83
C LEU A 393 -19.53 18.37 33.90
N ALA A 394 -18.85 17.57 33.08
CA ALA A 394 -17.86 18.05 32.11
C ALA A 394 -18.48 18.95 31.03
N PHE A 395 -19.68 18.62 30.55
CA PHE A 395 -20.40 19.42 29.56
C PHE A 395 -21.15 20.62 30.17
N GLY A 396 -21.25 20.72 31.49
CA GLY A 396 -22.09 21.71 32.16
C GLY A 396 -23.59 21.48 31.98
N PHE A 397 -24.02 20.27 31.59
CA PHE A 397 -25.41 19.94 31.34
C PHE A 397 -26.13 19.47 32.61
N LEU A 398 -26.22 20.34 33.62
CA LEU A 398 -26.70 19.97 34.96
C LEU A 398 -28.20 19.62 35.00
N ASP A 399 -29.01 20.17 34.10
CA ASP A 399 -30.44 19.87 34.03
C ASP A 399 -30.71 18.42 33.61
N LEU A 400 -29.77 17.78 32.90
CA LEU A 400 -29.84 16.34 32.62
C LEU A 400 -29.80 15.52 33.90
N LEU A 401 -28.98 15.91 34.88
CA LEU A 401 -28.88 15.20 36.16
C LEU A 401 -30.20 15.25 36.93
N LYS A 402 -30.86 16.41 36.93
CA LYS A 402 -32.21 16.56 37.53
C LYS A 402 -33.21 15.65 36.82
N GLY A 403 -33.24 15.70 35.48
CA GLY A 403 -34.15 14.88 34.68
C GLY A 403 -33.94 13.38 34.88
N VAL A 404 -32.69 12.90 34.90
CA VAL A 404 -32.38 11.48 35.15
C VAL A 404 -32.74 11.07 36.59
N ALA A 405 -32.54 11.95 37.58
CA ALA A 405 -32.94 11.66 38.95
C ALA A 405 -34.46 11.48 39.08
N ASP A 406 -35.25 12.37 38.47
CA ASP A 406 -36.70 12.28 38.47
C ASP A 406 -37.19 11.01 37.75
N MET A 407 -36.47 10.55 36.72
CA MET A 407 -36.74 9.26 36.07
C MET A 407 -36.45 8.08 37.00
N LEU A 408 -35.37 8.11 37.78
CA LEU A 408 -35.06 7.05 38.76
C LEU A 408 -36.07 7.00 39.91
N GLU A 409 -36.53 8.15 40.40
CA GLU A 409 -37.62 8.21 41.40
C GLU A 409 -38.91 7.59 40.83
N ARG A 410 -39.25 7.91 39.58
CA ARG A 410 -40.40 7.32 38.89
C ARG A 410 -40.26 5.80 38.76
N GLU A 411 -39.11 5.29 38.33
CA GLU A 411 -38.88 3.85 38.24
C GLU A 411 -38.97 3.17 39.61
N CYS A 412 -38.52 3.82 40.68
CA CYS A 412 -38.66 3.30 42.05
C CYS A 412 -40.13 3.12 42.44
N THR A 413 -41.02 4.05 42.06
CA THR A 413 -42.47 3.94 42.31
C THR A 413 -43.17 2.90 41.44
N LEU A 414 -42.56 2.53 40.30
CA LEU A 414 -43.10 1.57 39.33
C LEU A 414 -42.52 0.16 39.50
N LEU A 415 -41.74 -0.09 40.56
CA LEU A 415 -41.21 -1.41 40.84
C LEU A 415 -42.37 -2.40 41.09
N PRO A 416 -42.35 -3.60 40.47
CA PRO A 416 -43.34 -4.64 40.76
C PRO A 416 -43.28 -5.10 42.23
N ASP A 417 -44.40 -5.60 42.76
CA ASP A 417 -44.46 -6.19 44.12
C ASP A 417 -43.51 -7.39 44.31
N THR A 418 -43.05 -7.99 43.20
CA THR A 418 -42.07 -9.08 43.18
C THR A 418 -40.61 -8.61 43.15
N ALA A 419 -40.36 -7.30 43.13
CA ALA A 419 -39.01 -6.74 43.12
C ALA A 419 -38.32 -6.93 44.47
N HIS A 420 -36.99 -7.10 44.43
CA HIS A 420 -36.19 -7.25 45.63
C HIS A 420 -36.16 -5.92 46.43
N PRO A 421 -36.26 -5.95 47.77
CA PRO A 421 -36.35 -4.73 48.59
C PRO A 421 -35.16 -3.77 48.41
N ASP A 422 -33.95 -4.29 48.20
CA ASP A 422 -32.75 -3.47 47.93
C ASP A 422 -32.91 -2.56 46.70
N ALA A 423 -33.70 -2.95 45.68
CA ALA A 423 -33.87 -2.14 44.47
C ALA A 423 -34.41 -0.73 44.79
N ALA A 424 -35.38 -0.63 45.70
CA ALA A 424 -35.97 0.65 46.09
C ALA A 424 -34.95 1.54 46.83
N PHE A 425 -34.15 0.96 47.74
CA PHE A 425 -33.10 1.68 48.47
C PHE A 425 -32.04 2.24 47.52
N GLN A 426 -31.55 1.42 46.59
CA GLN A 426 -30.51 1.82 45.65
C GLN A 426 -31.01 2.89 44.66
N LEU A 427 -32.24 2.79 44.15
CA LEU A 427 -32.80 3.78 43.22
C LEU A 427 -33.02 5.14 43.89
N THR A 428 -33.59 5.13 45.11
CA THR A 428 -33.83 6.35 45.87
C THR A 428 -32.51 7.05 46.22
N HIS A 429 -31.51 6.29 46.67
CA HIS A 429 -30.18 6.81 46.95
C HIS A 429 -29.52 7.40 45.69
N ALA A 430 -29.51 6.65 44.59
CA ALA A 430 -28.95 7.11 43.32
C ALA A 430 -29.60 8.43 42.85
N ALA A 431 -30.93 8.55 42.94
CA ALA A 431 -31.65 9.76 42.54
C ALA A 431 -31.29 10.96 43.43
N GLN A 432 -31.27 10.78 44.76
CA GLN A 432 -30.91 11.84 45.70
C GLN A 432 -29.49 12.35 45.45
N GLN A 433 -28.52 11.44 45.28
CA GLN A 433 -27.13 11.79 45.01
C GLN A 433 -26.96 12.52 43.67
N LEU A 434 -27.74 12.14 42.65
CA LEU A 434 -27.73 12.82 41.36
C LEU A 434 -28.32 14.24 41.44
N LYS A 435 -29.38 14.45 42.24
CA LYS A 435 -29.92 15.79 42.53
C LYS A 435 -28.91 16.66 43.26
N LEU A 436 -28.21 16.11 44.26
CA LEU A 436 -27.14 16.83 44.95
C LEU A 436 -26.02 17.24 43.98
N ALA A 437 -25.59 16.35 43.08
CA ALA A 437 -24.58 16.65 42.06
C ALA A 437 -25.04 17.74 41.06
N SER A 438 -26.34 17.86 40.80
CA SER A 438 -26.91 18.85 39.88
C SER A 438 -26.89 20.30 40.41
N THR A 439 -26.68 20.49 41.71
CA THR A 439 -26.72 21.83 42.35
C THR A 439 -25.42 22.63 42.16
N GLY A 440 -24.33 21.97 41.77
CA GLY A 440 -23.03 22.60 41.47
C GLY A 440 -22.23 23.10 42.69
N THR A 441 -22.84 23.23 43.86
CA THR A 441 -22.23 23.79 45.09
C THR A 441 -21.75 22.75 46.11
N SER A 442 -22.04 21.47 45.88
CA SER A 442 -21.80 20.38 46.84
C SER A 442 -20.50 19.61 46.55
N GLU A 443 -19.90 18.98 47.58
CA GLU A 443 -18.80 17.99 47.41
C GLU A 443 -19.17 16.88 46.41
N TYR A 444 -20.47 16.57 46.29
CA TYR A 444 -21.04 15.62 45.33
C TYR A 444 -20.99 16.08 43.87
N ALA A 445 -20.67 17.36 43.60
CA ALA A 445 -20.43 17.90 42.25
C ALA A 445 -18.97 17.74 41.78
N GLY A 446 -18.06 17.25 42.65
CA GLY A 446 -16.69 16.96 42.26
C GLY A 446 -16.62 15.89 41.17
N TYR A 447 -15.78 16.08 40.15
CA TYR A 447 -15.64 15.15 39.02
C TYR A 447 -15.14 13.77 39.47
N ASP A 448 -14.27 13.73 40.48
CA ASP A 448 -13.68 12.49 41.00
C ASP A 448 -14.57 11.76 42.00
N HIS A 449 -15.56 12.44 42.59
CA HIS A 449 -16.47 11.84 43.56
C HIS A 449 -17.48 10.89 42.88
N ASN A 450 -17.36 9.58 43.08
CA ASN A 450 -18.32 8.62 42.51
C ASN A 450 -19.47 8.33 43.49
N ILE A 451 -20.68 8.19 42.96
CA ILE A 451 -21.83 7.67 43.70
C ILE A 451 -21.60 6.17 43.93
N THR A 452 -21.52 5.77 45.19
CA THR A 452 -21.38 4.36 45.62
C THR A 452 -22.73 3.78 46.04
N PRO A 453 -22.97 2.47 45.84
CA PRO A 453 -24.16 1.79 46.34
C PRO A 453 -24.26 1.87 47.86
N LEU A 454 -25.48 1.86 48.38
CA LEU A 454 -25.72 1.67 49.81
C LEU A 454 -25.32 0.24 50.20
N GLN A 455 -24.67 0.08 51.34
CA GLN A 455 -24.52 -1.23 51.96
C GLN A 455 -25.81 -1.57 52.69
N THR A 456 -26.50 -2.60 52.20
CA THR A 456 -27.75 -3.07 52.78
C THR A 456 -27.60 -4.48 53.31
N ASP A 457 -28.15 -4.77 54.48
CA ASP A 457 -28.02 -6.07 55.15
C ASP A 457 -28.97 -7.16 54.61
N PHE A 458 -29.47 -7.00 53.37
CA PHE A 458 -30.38 -7.96 52.74
C PHE A 458 -29.70 -9.26 52.28
N SER A 459 -28.36 -9.28 52.18
CA SER A 459 -27.59 -10.51 51.99
C SER A 459 -27.41 -11.22 53.35
N GLY A 460 -28.40 -12.05 53.70
CA GLY A 460 -28.47 -12.92 54.88
C GLY A 460 -27.38 -12.79 55.96
N SER A 461 -27.74 -12.22 57.10
CA SER A 461 -27.07 -12.47 58.39
C SER A 461 -27.30 -13.92 58.82
N SER A 462 -26.58 -14.86 58.19
CA SER A 462 -26.55 -16.28 58.58
C SER A 462 -25.29 -16.61 59.39
N ALA A 463 -24.83 -15.66 60.21
CA ALA A 463 -23.86 -15.89 61.26
C ALA A 463 -24.18 -14.88 62.37
N GLU A 464 -24.28 -15.36 63.60
CA GLU A 464 -24.65 -14.61 64.81
C GLU A 464 -26.14 -14.33 65.02
N ARG A 465 -26.87 -15.38 65.40
CA ARG A 465 -27.78 -15.33 66.56
C ARG A 465 -28.00 -16.74 67.10
N MET A 466 -27.50 -16.93 68.33
CA MET A 466 -27.53 -18.09 69.24
C MET A 466 -26.48 -19.18 69.04
#